data_AF-D6U3F7-F1
#
_entry.id   AF-D6U3F7-F1
#
_cell.length_a   1.000
_cell.length_b   1.000
_cell.length_c   1.000
_cell.angle_alpha   90.00
_cell.angle_beta   90.00
_cell.angle_gamma   90.00
#
_symmetry.space_group_name_H-M   'P 1'
#
loop_
_entity.id
_entity.type
_entity.pdbx_description
1 polymer ?
#
loop_
_entity_poly.entity_id
_entity_poly.type
_entity_poly.pdbx_seq_one_letter_code
_entity_poly.pdbx_strand_id
1 'polypeptide(L)'
;MWNDTRQENSASAKCSFCGKGRVQINRLTAGPGGIYICNECFDLYREHIANMEGASVTMENISKVCSTCETRVPASHHYCHNCDSQFTQET
;
A
#
# COMPACT_ATOMS: atom_id res chain seq x y z
N MET A 1 -9.21 -10.47 -11.40
CA MET A 1 -9.28 -11.44 -10.28
C MET A 1 -7.89 -11.56 -9.70
N TRP A 2 -7.58 -10.79 -8.66
CA TRP A 2 -6.36 -11.04 -7.88
C TRP A 2 -6.60 -12.33 -7.10
N ASN A 3 -5.79 -13.35 -7.37
CA ASN A 3 -5.93 -14.65 -6.74
C ASN A 3 -5.63 -14.53 -5.25
N ASP A 4 -6.68 -14.63 -4.45
CA ASP A 4 -6.67 -14.74 -3.01
C ASP A 4 -6.29 -16.19 -2.64
N THR A 5 -5.04 -16.57 -2.90
CA THR A 5 -4.51 -17.83 -2.39
C THR A 5 -4.19 -17.61 -0.92
N ARG A 6 -5.20 -17.83 -0.06
CA ARG A 6 -5.00 -18.04 1.37
C ARG A 6 -3.96 -19.14 1.55
N GLN A 7 -2.77 -18.79 1.99
CA GLN A 7 -1.81 -19.77 2.48
C GLN A 7 -1.33 -19.37 3.86
N GLU A 8 -1.95 -20.02 4.84
CA GLU A 8 -1.53 -20.09 6.23
C GLU A 8 -0.10 -20.64 6.30
N ASN A 9 0.86 -19.74 6.42
CA ASN A 9 2.10 -19.99 7.13
C ASN A 9 2.66 -18.65 7.62
N SER A 10 2.15 -18.17 8.76
CA SER A 10 2.73 -17.04 9.49
C SER A 10 4.21 -17.27 9.87
N ALA A 11 4.65 -18.54 9.89
CA ALA A 11 6.04 -18.95 10.07
C ALA A 11 6.93 -18.76 8.82
N SER A 12 6.35 -18.67 7.62
CA SER A 12 7.10 -18.52 6.36
C SER A 12 6.84 -17.20 5.65
N ALA A 13 6.31 -16.19 6.34
CA ALA A 13 6.18 -14.85 5.79
C ALA A 13 7.57 -14.28 5.46
N LYS A 14 7.80 -14.02 4.17
CA LYS A 14 9.06 -13.50 3.62
C LYS A 14 8.80 -12.16 2.93
N CYS A 15 9.79 -11.27 2.98
CA CYS A 15 9.75 -10.03 2.21
C CYS A 15 9.63 -10.36 0.72
N SER A 16 8.66 -9.78 0.03
CA SER A 16 8.42 -9.97 -1.40
C SER A 16 9.53 -9.38 -2.29
N PHE A 17 10.40 -8.54 -1.73
CA PHE A 17 11.45 -7.83 -2.46
C PHE A 17 12.83 -8.48 -2.29
N CYS A 18 13.23 -8.77 -1.04
CA CYS A 18 14.55 -9.38 -0.75
C CYS A 18 14.49 -10.87 -0.37
N GLY A 19 13.29 -11.45 -0.21
CA GLY A 19 13.10 -12.86 0.13
C GLY A 19 13.43 -13.26 1.58
N LYS A 20 13.93 -12.34 2.41
CA LYS A 20 14.28 -12.61 3.82
C LYS A 20 13.02 -12.95 4.64
N GLY A 21 13.12 -13.96 5.49
CA GLY A 21 12.06 -14.37 6.42
C GLY A 21 12.11 -13.60 7.74
N ARG A 22 11.05 -13.70 8.57
CA ARG A 22 10.91 -12.99 9.86
C ARG A 22 12.10 -13.11 10.82
N VAL A 23 12.88 -14.20 10.77
CA VAL A 23 14.07 -14.38 11.64
C VAL A 23 15.25 -13.49 11.21
N GLN A 24 15.30 -13.12 9.93
CA GLN A 24 16.41 -12.36 9.33
C GLN A 24 16.15 -10.85 9.28
N ILE A 25 14.96 -10.39 9.70
CA ILE A 25 14.53 -8.99 9.57
C ILE A 25 13.82 -8.52 10.83
N ASN A 26 14.11 -7.27 11.23
CA ASN A 26 13.56 -6.69 12.45
C ASN A 26 12.05 -6.38 12.36
N ARG A 27 11.57 -6.03 11.16
CA ARG A 27 10.16 -5.69 10.92
C ARG A 27 9.72 -6.11 9.52
N LEU A 28 8.53 -6.71 9.44
CA LEU A 28 7.87 -7.13 8.21
C LEU A 28 6.42 -6.63 8.23
N THR A 29 6.07 -5.79 7.27
CA THR A 29 4.73 -5.19 7.13
C THR A 29 3.95 -5.94 6.05
N ALA A 30 2.71 -6.31 6.33
CA ALA A 30 1.80 -6.92 5.36
C ALA A 30 1.00 -5.84 4.62
N GLY A 31 0.98 -5.93 3.29
CA GLY A 31 0.15 -5.15 2.39
C GLY A 31 -1.04 -5.97 1.84
N PRO A 32 -1.99 -5.30 1.17
CA PRO A 32 -3.10 -5.98 0.51
C PRO A 32 -2.61 -6.98 -0.54
N GLY A 33 -3.35 -8.07 -0.74
CA GLY A 33 -3.01 -9.11 -1.72
C GLY A 33 -1.84 -10.03 -1.33
N GLY A 34 -1.49 -10.10 -0.04
CA GLY A 34 -0.43 -11.01 0.44
C GLY A 34 0.99 -10.54 0.13
N ILE A 35 1.18 -9.24 -0.13
CA ILE A 35 2.50 -8.63 -0.33
C ILE A 35 3.13 -8.31 1.02
N TYR A 36 4.42 -8.56 1.19
CA TYR A 36 5.14 -8.26 2.43
C TYR A 36 6.38 -7.42 2.15
N ILE A 37 6.62 -6.38 2.95
CA ILE A 37 7.79 -5.49 2.82
C ILE A 37 8.54 -5.36 4.15
N CYS A 38 9.87 -5.48 4.13
CA CYS A 38 10.72 -5.25 5.30
C CYS A 38 11.26 -3.80 5.34
N ASN A 39 11.71 -3.35 6.51
CA ASN A 39 12.23 -1.98 6.68
C ASN A 39 13.45 -1.68 5.80
N GLU A 40 14.40 -2.61 5.68
CA GLU A 40 15.59 -2.42 4.84
C GLU A 40 15.21 -2.13 3.38
N CYS A 41 14.26 -2.90 2.82
CA CYS A 41 13.76 -2.64 1.47
C CYS A 41 13.01 -1.31 1.36
N PHE A 42 12.33 -0.89 2.42
CA PHE A 42 11.67 0.40 2.46
C PHE A 42 12.71 1.53 2.39
N ASP A 43 13.77 1.45 3.19
CA ASP A 43 14.78 2.51 3.27
C ASP A 43 15.59 2.62 1.97
N LEU A 44 15.94 1.48 1.36
CA LEU A 44 16.56 1.45 0.02
C LEU A 44 15.66 2.11 -1.04
N TYR A 45 14.34 1.85 -0.98
CA TYR A 45 13.40 2.49 -1.91
C TYR A 45 13.22 3.98 -1.63
N ARG A 46 13.22 4.42 -0.36
CA ARG A 46 13.22 5.86 -0.02
C ARG A 46 14.43 6.57 -0.60
N GLU A 47 15.62 6.00 -0.46
CA GLU A 47 16.85 6.56 -1.01
C GLU A 47 16.75 6.68 -2.53
N HIS A 48 16.30 5.63 -3.21
CA HIS A 48 16.11 5.66 -4.66
C HIS A 48 15.08 6.72 -5.10
N ILE A 49 13.94 6.84 -4.41
CA ILE A 49 12.93 7.89 -4.70
C ILE A 49 13.50 9.29 -4.44
N ALA A 50 14.20 9.49 -3.33
CA ALA A 50 14.75 10.79 -2.97
C ALA A 50 15.80 11.27 -3.99
N ASN A 51 16.50 10.32 -4.62
CA ASN A 51 17.48 10.58 -5.68
C ASN A 51 16.84 10.78 -7.06
N MET A 52 15.54 10.51 -7.23
CA MET A 52 14.79 10.82 -8.46
C MET A 52 14.15 12.20 -8.35
N GLU A 53 14.59 13.14 -9.21
CA GLU A 53 13.94 14.45 -9.34
C GLU A 53 12.54 14.28 -9.97
N GLY A 54 11.48 14.59 -9.22
CA GLY A 54 10.12 14.72 -9.77
C GLY A 54 9.00 13.94 -9.09
N ALA A 55 9.28 13.06 -8.12
CA ALA A 55 8.24 12.33 -7.39
C ALA A 55 7.77 13.08 -6.12
N SER A 56 6.95 14.12 -6.29
CA SER A 56 6.25 14.75 -5.16
C SER A 56 5.03 13.94 -4.76
N VAL A 57 5.11 13.25 -3.63
CA VAL A 57 3.98 12.55 -3.02
C VAL A 57 3.21 13.54 -2.13
N THR A 58 2.08 14.06 -2.62
CA THR A 58 1.16 14.88 -1.81
C THR A 58 0.06 14.00 -1.19
N MET A 59 -0.50 14.42 -0.05
CA MET A 59 -1.60 13.67 0.60
C MET A 59 -2.83 13.54 -0.30
N GLU A 60 -3.02 14.48 -1.23
CA GLU A 60 -4.11 14.52 -2.22
C GLU A 60 -3.97 13.41 -3.28
N ASN A 61 -2.75 13.02 -3.63
CA ASN A 61 -2.49 12.01 -4.66
C ASN A 61 -2.64 10.56 -4.14
N ILE A 62 -2.60 10.34 -2.82
CA ILE A 62 -2.75 8.99 -2.22
C ILE A 62 -4.14 8.78 -1.61
N SER A 63 -4.76 9.84 -1.10
CA SER A 63 -6.05 9.76 -0.42
C SER A 63 -6.94 10.95 -0.76
N LYS A 64 -8.23 10.68 -0.97
CA LYS A 64 -9.28 11.70 -1.10
C LYS A 64 -10.30 11.53 0.01
N VAL A 65 -10.97 12.61 0.37
CA VAL A 65 -12.03 12.60 1.38
C VAL A 65 -13.38 12.49 0.68
N CYS A 66 -14.23 11.58 1.15
CA CYS A 66 -15.60 11.50 0.65
C CYS A 66 -16.41 12.72 1.10
N SER A 67 -17.03 13.43 0.16
CA SER A 67 -17.88 14.60 0.45
C SER A 67 -19.17 14.25 1.18
N THR A 68 -19.63 13.00 1.13
CA THR A 68 -20.89 12.56 1.76
C THR A 68 -20.69 12.16 3.23
N CYS A 69 -19.57 11.52 3.57
CA CYS A 69 -19.37 10.90 4.89
C CYS A 69 -18.00 11.17 5.51
N GLU A 70 -17.19 12.04 4.90
CA GLU A 70 -15.87 12.48 5.38
C GLU A 70 -14.81 11.37 5.55
N THR A 71 -15.12 10.14 5.11
CA THR A 71 -14.18 9.03 5.16
C THR A 71 -13.00 9.29 4.22
N ARG A 72 -11.78 9.09 4.71
CA ARG A 72 -10.59 9.04 3.84
C ARG A 72 -10.60 7.74 3.04
N VAL A 73 -10.60 7.88 1.74
CA VAL A 73 -10.59 6.76 0.79
C VAL A 73 -9.32 6.86 -0.06
N PRO A 74 -8.66 5.75 -0.41
CA PRO A 74 -7.51 5.81 -1.32
C PRO A 74 -7.91 6.50 -2.63
N ALA A 75 -7.03 7.35 -3.16
CA ALA A 75 -7.27 8.11 -4.39
C ALA A 75 -7.67 7.20 -5.57
N SER A 76 -7.15 5.97 -5.58
CA SER A 76 -7.43 4.93 -6.58
C SER A 76 -8.85 4.36 -6.59
N HIS A 77 -9.65 4.57 -5.53
CA HIS A 77 -11.01 4.02 -5.49
C HIS A 77 -11.98 4.91 -6.27
N HIS A 78 -12.89 4.30 -7.03
CA HIS A 78 -13.93 5.01 -7.78
C HIS A 78 -15.22 5.29 -6.97
N TYR A 79 -15.34 4.67 -5.79
CA TYR A 79 -16.48 4.83 -4.88
C TYR A 79 -16.02 4.84 -3.41
N CYS A 80 -16.84 5.40 -2.54
CA CYS A 80 -16.59 5.38 -1.10
C CYS A 80 -16.92 4.01 -0.51
N HIS A 81 -15.97 3.35 0.15
CA HIS A 81 -16.20 2.05 0.79
C HIS A 81 -17.08 2.12 2.06
N ASN A 82 -17.37 3.32 2.56
CA ASN A 82 -18.16 3.52 3.78
C ASN A 82 -19.63 3.88 3.49
N CYS A 83 -19.91 4.63 2.41
CA CYS A 83 -21.27 5.06 2.07
C CYS A 83 -21.68 4.79 0.60
N ASP A 84 -20.85 4.09 -0.16
CA ASP A 84 -21.05 3.71 -1.58
C ASP A 84 -21.27 4.86 -2.58
N SER A 85 -21.13 6.12 -2.16
CA SER A 85 -21.17 7.29 -3.05
C SER A 85 -20.11 7.17 -4.15
N GLN A 86 -20.51 7.39 -5.40
CA GLN A 86 -19.58 7.48 -6.53
C GLN A 86 -18.79 8.78 -6.44
N PHE A 87 -17.48 8.71 -6.73
CA PHE A 87 -16.68 9.92 -6.87
C PHE A 87 -16.84 10.44 -8.30
N THR A 88 -17.45 11.62 -8.46
CA THR A 88 -17.49 12.31 -9.75
C THR A 88 -16.08 12.73 -10.12
N GLN A 89 -15.53 12.17 -11.19
CA GLN A 89 -14.32 12.69 -11.82
C GLN A 89 -14.75 13.97 -12.53
N GLU A 90 -14.39 15.14 -12.00
CA GLU A 90 -14.53 16.40 -12.74
C GLU A 90 -13.56 16.33 -13.92
N THR A 91 -14.11 16.36 -15.14
CA THR A 91 -13.39 16.46 -16.42
C THR A 91 -12.63 17.75 -16.55
#